data_AF-A0A5Q2Q7Z0-F1
#
_entry.id   AF-A0A5Q2Q7Z0-F1
#
_cell.length_a   1.000
_cell.length_b   1.000
_cell.length_c   1.000
_cell.angle_alpha   90.00
_cell.angle_beta   90.00
_cell.angle_gamma   90.00
#
_symmetry.space_group_name_H-M   'P 1'
#
loop_
_entity.id
_entity.type
_entity.pdbx_description
1 polymer ?
#
loop_
_entity_poly.entity_id
_entity_poly.type
_entity_poly.pdbx_seq_one_letter_code
_entity_poly.pdbx_strand_id
1 'polypeptide(L)'
;MTQPLPLIRRVVVLSTLAMAADTRAAAPTDYSFITGADLRDALSQQSMVLSGYLLGVADALKHSADPARCFVIPNAADADVRLHTAYLDHWDPSQTPPDDAVQAITEAFSAHFPCAPQ
;
A
#
# COMPACT_ATOMS: atom_id res chain seq x y z
N MET A 1 24.39 78.08 -15.81
CA MET A 1 23.70 77.83 -14.53
C MET A 1 23.65 76.33 -14.32
N THR A 2 24.27 75.88 -13.24
CA THR A 2 24.55 74.51 -12.81
C THR A 2 23.36 73.88 -12.06
N GLN A 3 23.01 72.63 -12.38
CA GLN A 3 22.42 71.69 -11.40
C GLN A 3 22.91 70.26 -11.66
N PRO A 4 23.38 69.53 -10.62
CA PRO A 4 23.80 68.13 -10.74
C PRO A 4 22.63 67.16 -10.46
N LEU A 5 22.65 66.00 -11.11
CA LEU A 5 21.75 64.89 -10.81
C LEU A 5 22.09 64.24 -9.45
N PRO A 6 21.11 63.89 -8.60
CA PRO A 6 21.37 63.09 -7.41
C PRO A 6 21.48 61.60 -7.73
N LEU A 7 22.57 61.00 -7.24
CA LEU A 7 22.81 59.56 -7.13
C LEU A 7 21.66 58.88 -6.38
N ILE A 8 20.88 58.05 -7.06
CA ILE A 8 19.93 57.13 -6.40
C ILE A 8 20.71 55.90 -5.94
N ARG A 9 21.00 55.88 -4.64
CA ARG A 9 21.63 54.79 -3.90
C ARG A 9 20.66 53.60 -3.87
N ARG A 10 20.85 52.61 -4.75
CA ARG A 10 20.05 51.37 -4.77
C ARG A 10 20.43 50.52 -3.55
N VAL A 11 19.54 50.45 -2.57
CA VAL A 11 19.60 49.49 -1.47
C VAL A 11 19.25 48.12 -2.05
N VAL A 12 20.21 47.21 -2.08
CA VAL A 12 19.98 45.80 -2.42
C VAL A 12 19.50 45.10 -1.15
N VAL A 13 18.20 44.81 -1.07
CA VAL A 13 17.62 43.97 -0.03
C VAL A 13 17.83 42.52 -0.43
N LEU A 14 18.83 41.87 0.18
CA LEU A 14 19.07 40.44 0.02
C LEU A 14 18.02 39.70 0.87
N SER A 15 16.95 39.25 0.22
CA SER A 15 15.94 38.39 0.86
C SER A 15 16.45 36.95 0.87
N THR A 16 17.02 36.49 1.98
CA THR A 16 17.32 35.07 2.19
C THR A 16 16.04 34.31 2.45
N LEU A 17 15.47 33.69 1.41
CA LEU A 17 14.43 32.68 1.56
C LEU A 17 15.03 31.48 2.30
N ALA A 18 14.61 31.28 3.55
CA ALA A 18 14.84 30.03 4.25
C ALA A 18 13.99 28.94 3.57
N MET A 19 14.65 28.04 2.84
CA MET A 19 14.04 26.81 2.35
C MET A 19 13.75 25.91 3.56
N ALA A 20 12.48 25.86 3.98
CA ALA A 20 12.00 24.79 4.83
C ALA A 20 12.01 23.51 3.99
N ALA A 21 13.02 22.66 4.17
CA ALA A 21 13.03 21.33 3.58
C ALA A 21 11.90 20.52 4.23
N ASP A 22 10.92 20.12 3.43
CA ASP A 22 9.85 19.21 3.83
C ASP A 22 10.49 17.82 4.05
N THR A 23 10.76 17.46 5.31
CA THR A 23 11.35 16.17 5.70
C THR A 23 10.30 15.09 5.88
N ARG A 24 9.21 15.10 5.09
CA ARG A 24 8.38 13.90 4.94
C ARG A 24 9.23 12.84 4.26
N ALA A 25 9.81 11.94 5.05
CA ALA A 25 10.27 10.66 4.55
C ALA A 25 9.09 10.04 3.81
N ALA A 26 9.24 9.84 2.49
CA ALA A 26 8.26 9.09 1.73
C ALA A 26 8.20 7.69 2.35
N ALA A 27 7.08 7.36 2.99
CA ALA A 27 6.84 5.99 3.42
C ALA A 27 6.92 5.11 2.16
N PRO A 28 7.67 3.99 2.19
CA PRO A 28 7.68 3.08 1.07
C PRO A 28 6.22 2.68 0.78
N THR A 29 5.79 2.81 -0.46
CA THR A 29 4.42 2.44 -0.88
C THR A 29 4.20 0.92 -0.83
N ASP A 30 5.29 0.16 -0.70
CA ASP A 30 5.34 -1.30 -0.78
C ASP A 30 5.85 -1.89 0.56
N TYR A 31 5.41 -1.31 1.67
CA TYR A 31 5.76 -1.77 3.01
C TYR A 31 4.60 -2.50 3.67
N SER A 32 4.79 -3.81 3.88
CA SER A 32 4.08 -4.59 4.88
C SER A 32 4.94 -4.78 6.14
N PHE A 33 4.32 -4.68 7.31
CA PHE A 33 5.01 -4.93 8.59
C PHE A 33 5.14 -6.43 8.92
N ILE A 34 4.50 -7.30 8.13
CA ILE A 34 4.54 -8.77 8.25
C ILE A 34 4.80 -9.40 6.87
N THR A 35 5.52 -10.52 6.85
CA THR A 35 5.75 -11.25 5.59
C THR A 35 4.55 -12.11 5.19
N GLY A 36 4.44 -12.48 3.91
CA GLY A 36 3.41 -13.43 3.50
C GLY A 36 3.59 -14.80 4.17
N ALA A 37 4.83 -15.24 4.40
CA ALA A 37 5.10 -16.48 5.11
C ALA A 37 4.63 -16.43 6.58
N ASP A 38 4.94 -15.34 7.30
CA ASP A 38 4.47 -15.15 8.69
C ASP A 38 2.94 -15.08 8.75
N LEU A 39 2.31 -14.44 7.75
CA LEU A 39 0.87 -14.38 7.63
C LEU A 39 0.27 -15.78 7.45
N ARG A 40 0.80 -16.59 6.52
CA ARG A 40 0.36 -17.98 6.32
C ARG A 40 0.50 -18.79 7.60
N ASP A 41 1.66 -18.71 8.24
CA ASP A 41 1.95 -19.48 9.45
C ASP A 41 0.99 -19.09 10.60
N ALA A 42 0.70 -17.79 10.76
CA ALA A 42 -0.27 -17.30 11.74
C ALA A 42 -1.72 -17.71 11.41
N LEU A 43 -2.10 -17.65 10.14
CA LEU A 43 -3.44 -18.04 9.68
C LEU A 43 -3.67 -19.55 9.81
N SER A 44 -2.65 -20.38 9.60
CA SER A 44 -2.71 -21.84 9.81
C SER A 44 -2.96 -22.20 11.28
N GLN A 45 -2.50 -21.33 12.19
CA GLN A 45 -2.72 -21.42 13.63
C GLN A 45 -4.00 -20.71 14.08
N GLN A 46 -4.87 -20.32 13.14
CA GLN A 46 -6.15 -19.68 13.42
C GLN A 46 -6.02 -18.35 14.19
N SER A 47 -4.95 -17.58 13.92
CA SER A 47 -4.76 -16.27 14.54
C SER A 47 -5.87 -15.30 14.15
N MET A 48 -6.71 -14.92 15.14
CA MET A 48 -7.78 -13.94 14.97
C MET A 48 -7.26 -12.57 14.54
N VAL A 49 -6.10 -12.15 15.05
CA VAL A 49 -5.51 -10.84 14.73
C VAL A 49 -5.09 -10.78 13.28
N LEU A 50 -4.41 -11.82 12.79
CA LEU A 50 -3.92 -11.85 11.41
C LEU A 50 -5.02 -12.19 10.41
N SER A 51 -6.07 -12.89 10.84
CA SER A 51 -7.32 -12.97 10.07
C SER A 51 -7.94 -11.58 9.89
N GLY A 52 -8.01 -10.76 10.95
CA GLY A 52 -8.46 -9.37 10.83
C GLY A 52 -7.59 -8.52 9.88
N TYR A 53 -6.27 -8.71 9.91
CA TYR A 53 -5.36 -8.06 8.97
C TYR A 53 -5.65 -8.45 7.51
N LEU A 54 -5.76 -9.75 7.22
CA LEU A 54 -6.09 -10.27 5.89
C LEU A 54 -7.38 -9.62 5.36
N LEU A 55 -8.44 -9.60 6.17
CA LEU A 55 -9.73 -9.03 5.80
C LEU A 55 -9.66 -7.51 5.61
N GLY A 56 -8.89 -6.81 6.44
CA GLY A 56 -8.67 -5.36 6.29
C GLY A 56 -7.95 -5.00 4.98
N VAL A 57 -6.94 -5.79 4.60
CA VAL A 57 -6.27 -5.64 3.29
C VAL A 57 -7.24 -5.95 2.15
N ALA A 58 -8.02 -7.03 2.26
CA ALA A 58 -9.03 -7.39 1.28
C ALA A 58 -10.02 -6.24 1.03
N ASP A 59 -10.52 -5.64 2.12
CA ASP A 59 -11.47 -4.54 2.08
C ASP A 59 -10.86 -3.25 1.51
N ALA A 60 -9.58 -2.98 1.79
CA ALA A 60 -8.88 -1.82 1.26
C ALA A 60 -8.59 -1.91 -0.24
N LEU A 61 -8.40 -3.14 -0.76
CA LEU A 61 -8.00 -3.38 -2.15
C LEU A 61 -9.16 -3.79 -3.07
N LYS A 62 -10.32 -4.15 -2.52
CA LYS A 62 -11.51 -4.45 -3.33
C LYS A 62 -11.80 -3.26 -4.28
N HIS A 63 -12.09 -3.56 -5.54
CA HIS A 63 -12.29 -2.57 -6.61
C HIS A 63 -11.03 -1.81 -7.06
N SER A 64 -9.83 -2.37 -6.86
CA SER A 64 -8.63 -1.87 -7.54
C SER A 64 -8.88 -1.72 -9.04
N ALA A 65 -8.55 -0.55 -9.60
CA ALA A 65 -8.61 -0.29 -11.03
C ALA A 65 -7.42 -0.89 -11.80
N ASP A 66 -6.38 -1.36 -11.08
CA ASP A 66 -5.24 -2.06 -11.65
C ASP A 66 -5.62 -3.52 -11.94
N PRO A 67 -5.66 -3.96 -13.21
CA PRO A 67 -6.00 -5.32 -13.58
C PRO A 67 -5.09 -6.38 -12.94
N ALA A 68 -3.81 -6.05 -12.68
CA ALA A 68 -2.86 -6.96 -12.05
C ALA A 68 -3.15 -7.20 -10.56
N ARG A 69 -4.01 -6.37 -9.96
CA ARG A 69 -4.38 -6.41 -8.54
C ARG A 69 -5.88 -6.59 -8.33
N CYS A 70 -6.61 -6.96 -9.37
CA CYS A 70 -8.06 -6.99 -9.35
C CYS A 70 -8.57 -8.33 -8.84
N PHE A 71 -9.27 -8.29 -7.71
CA PHE A 71 -10.07 -9.38 -7.19
C PHE A 71 -11.41 -8.86 -6.67
N VAL A 72 -12.38 -9.78 -6.53
CA VAL A 72 -13.67 -9.49 -5.91
C VAL A 72 -13.82 -10.21 -4.58
N ILE A 73 -14.47 -9.58 -3.61
CA ILE A 73 -14.87 -10.28 -2.39
C ILE A 73 -16.14 -11.09 -2.71
N PRO A 74 -16.18 -12.40 -2.43
CA PRO A 74 -17.38 -13.21 -2.65
C PRO A 74 -18.60 -12.62 -1.93
N ASN A 75 -19.72 -12.49 -2.63
CA ASN A 75 -20.99 -12.08 -2.02
C ASN A 75 -21.64 -13.28 -1.31
N ALA A 76 -21.11 -13.64 -0.15
CA ALA A 76 -21.56 -14.78 0.64
C ALA A 76 -21.43 -14.48 2.15
N ALA A 77 -22.26 -15.14 2.96
CA ALA A 77 -22.24 -14.96 4.42
C ALA A 77 -20.95 -15.48 5.07
N ASP A 78 -20.24 -16.38 4.39
CA ASP A 78 -18.98 -17.02 4.78
C ASP A 78 -17.78 -16.45 3.99
N ALA A 79 -17.89 -15.22 3.47
CA ALA A 79 -16.84 -14.61 2.66
C ALA A 79 -15.48 -14.52 3.39
N ASP A 80 -15.49 -14.27 4.69
CA ASP A 80 -14.31 -14.27 5.55
C ASP A 80 -13.60 -15.63 5.56
N VAL A 81 -14.36 -16.71 5.75
CA VAL A 81 -13.84 -18.08 5.71
C VAL A 81 -13.28 -18.41 4.32
N ARG A 82 -13.97 -18.00 3.26
CA ARG A 82 -13.51 -18.21 1.88
C ARG A 82 -12.21 -17.48 1.58
N LEU A 83 -12.08 -16.23 2.01
CA LEU A 83 -10.85 -15.44 1.85
C LEU A 83 -9.69 -16.06 2.65
N HIS A 84 -9.94 -16.46 3.89
CA HIS A 84 -8.94 -17.15 4.71
C HIS A 84 -8.47 -18.46 4.06
N THR A 85 -9.41 -19.27 3.60
CA THR A 85 -9.13 -20.55 2.93
C THR A 85 -8.36 -20.33 1.63
N ALA A 86 -8.77 -19.36 0.80
CA ALA A 86 -8.10 -19.05 -0.45
C ALA A 86 -6.63 -18.63 -0.25
N TYR A 87 -6.33 -17.89 0.83
CA TYR A 87 -4.94 -17.54 1.13
C TYR A 87 -4.09 -18.77 1.47
N LEU A 88 -4.60 -19.66 2.32
CA LEU A 88 -3.89 -20.88 2.73
C LEU A 88 -3.78 -21.91 1.60
N ASP A 89 -4.80 -22.02 0.74
CA ASP A 89 -4.80 -22.92 -0.41
C ASP A 89 -3.83 -22.45 -1.50
N HIS A 90 -3.76 -21.15 -1.76
CA HIS A 90 -2.83 -20.59 -2.73
C HIS A 90 -1.37 -20.76 -2.29
N TRP A 91 -1.11 -20.47 -1.02
CA TRP A 91 0.22 -20.55 -0.41
C TRP A 91 0.37 -21.83 0.41
N ASP A 92 0.27 -22.98 -0.24
CA ASP A 92 0.48 -24.26 0.43
C ASP A 92 1.92 -24.37 1.01
N PRO A 93 2.19 -25.29 1.96
CA PRO A 93 3.49 -25.38 2.64
C PRO A 93 4.72 -25.61 1.73
N SER A 94 4.53 -26.02 0.47
CA SER A 94 5.59 -26.18 -0.52
C SER A 94 5.97 -24.87 -1.23
N GLN A 95 5.17 -23.82 -1.08
CA GLN A 95 5.37 -22.52 -1.70
C GLN A 95 5.83 -21.47 -0.67
N THR A 96 6.60 -20.50 -1.15
CA THR A 96 7.03 -19.35 -0.33
C THR A 96 6.29 -18.11 -0.82
N PRO A 97 5.40 -17.53 -0.01
CA PRO A 97 4.75 -16.27 -0.33
C PRO A 97 5.77 -15.12 -0.48
N PRO A 98 5.44 -14.06 -1.22
CA PRO A 98 6.21 -12.81 -1.20
C PRO A 98 6.47 -12.27 0.21
N ASP A 99 7.60 -11.58 0.38
CA ASP A 99 7.95 -10.90 1.63
C ASP A 99 6.97 -9.77 1.97
N ASP A 100 6.27 -9.20 0.99
CA ASP A 100 5.18 -8.27 1.24
C ASP A 100 3.86 -9.03 1.36
N ALA A 101 3.25 -9.02 2.56
CA ALA A 101 1.99 -9.71 2.78
C ALA A 101 0.83 -9.13 1.95
N VAL A 102 0.83 -7.83 1.64
CA VAL A 102 -0.23 -7.22 0.81
C VAL A 102 -0.15 -7.76 -0.62
N GLN A 103 1.06 -7.91 -1.15
CA GLN A 103 1.32 -8.57 -2.44
C GLN A 103 0.87 -10.03 -2.39
N ALA A 104 1.28 -10.79 -1.38
CA ALA A 104 0.89 -12.19 -1.22
C ALA A 104 -0.63 -12.38 -1.16
N ILE A 105 -1.34 -11.47 -0.48
CA ILE A 105 -2.82 -11.45 -0.41
C ILE A 105 -3.42 -11.16 -1.79
N THR A 106 -2.88 -10.14 -2.46
CA THR A 106 -3.37 -9.71 -3.78
C THR A 106 -3.22 -10.84 -4.80
N GLU A 107 -2.08 -11.52 -4.84
CA GLU A 107 -1.82 -12.65 -5.73
C GLU A 107 -2.78 -13.81 -5.45
N ALA A 108 -2.93 -14.21 -4.18
CA ALA A 108 -3.86 -15.27 -3.79
C ALA A 108 -5.30 -14.95 -4.19
N PHE A 109 -5.78 -13.74 -3.89
CA PHE A 109 -7.16 -13.39 -4.17
C PHE A 109 -7.44 -13.14 -5.65
N SER A 110 -6.49 -12.60 -6.40
CA SER A 110 -6.64 -12.44 -7.85
C SER A 110 -6.69 -13.80 -8.57
N ALA A 111 -6.01 -14.82 -8.03
CA ALA A 111 -6.07 -16.19 -8.53
C ALA A 111 -7.40 -16.89 -8.19
N HIS A 112 -7.93 -16.70 -6.98
CA HIS A 112 -9.14 -17.40 -6.51
C HIS A 112 -10.45 -16.68 -6.82
N PHE A 113 -10.43 -15.35 -6.85
CA PHE A 113 -11.61 -14.49 -7.02
C PHE A 113 -11.36 -13.43 -8.10
N PRO A 114 -11.05 -13.84 -9.34
CA PRO A 114 -10.71 -12.91 -10.39
C PRO A 114 -11.88 -11.95 -10.67
N CYS A 115 -11.55 -10.69 -10.96
CA CYS A 115 -12.51 -9.80 -11.58
C CYS A 115 -13.00 -10.38 -12.91
N ALA A 116 -14.27 -10.19 -13.25
CA ALA A 116 -14.76 -10.56 -14.57
C ALA A 116 -13.95 -9.80 -15.65
N PRO A 117 -13.60 -10.44 -16.77
CA PRO A 117 -13.05 -9.70 -17.90
C PRO A 117 -14.07 -8.62 -18.28
N GLN A 118 -13.62 -7.37 -18.25
CA GLN A 118 -14.44 -6.24 -18.70
C GLN A 118 -14.65 -6.29 -20.22
#